data_AF-A0A7C6INU5-F1
#
_entry.id   AF-A0A7C6INU5-F1
#
_cell.length_a   1.000
_cell.length_b   1.000
_cell.length_c   1.000
_cell.angle_alpha   90.00
_cell.angle_beta   90.00
_cell.angle_gamma   90.00
#
_symmetry.space_group_name_H-M   'P 1'
#
loop_
_entity.id
_entity.type
_entity.pdbx_description
1 polymer ?
#
loop_
_entity_poly.entity_id
_entity_poly.type
_entity_poly.pdbx_seq_one_letter_code
_entity_poly.pdbx_strand_id
1 'polypeptide(L)' 'MAKVRCPSCGKIEDVDLQGRFLATCDICEQKFIVYIVGQRVPENTDVIDKR' A
#
# COMPACT_ATOMS: atom_id res chain seq x y z
N MET A 1 3.30 2.89 5.79
CA MET A 1 3.82 2.92 4.41
C MET A 1 3.45 1.66 3.64
N ALA A 2 2.69 1.82 2.55
CA ALA A 2 2.32 0.78 1.62
C ALA A 2 3.13 0.91 0.32
N LYS A 3 3.48 -0.23 -0.29
CA LYS A 3 4.16 -0.27 -1.58
C LYS A 3 3.14 -0.42 -2.71
N VAL A 4 3.04 0.59 -3.56
CA VAL A 4 2.17 0.57 -4.74
C VAL A 4 3.01 0.23 -5.96
N ARG A 5 2.61 -0.80 -6.70
CA ARG A 5 3.24 -1.19 -7.97
C ARG A 5 2.34 -0.81 -9.14
N CYS A 6 2.90 -0.12 -10.13
CA CYS A 6 2.21 0.13 -11.40
C CYS A 6 2.01 -1.20 -12.15
N PRO A 7 0.77 -1.54 -12.57
CA PRO A 7 0.49 -2.79 -13.27
C PRO A 7 1.04 -2.81 -14.72
N SER A 8 1.38 -1.65 -15.29
CA SER A 8 1.87 -1.54 -16.67
C SER A 8 3.39 -1.59 -16.76
N CYS A 9 4.10 -0.63 -16.14
CA CYS A 9 5.57 -0.55 -16.21
C CYS A 9 6.30 -1.20 -15.03
N GLY A 10 5.58 -1.59 -13.98
CA GLY A 10 6.17 -2.24 -12.81
C GLY A 10 6.88 -1.31 -11.82
N LYS A 11 6.87 0.03 -12.03
CA LYS A 11 7.40 1.01 -11.07
C LYS A 11 6.78 0.78 -9.68
N ILE A 12 7.60 0.90 -8.64
CA ILE A 12 7.17 0.77 -7.24
C ILE A 12 7.36 2.12 -6.55
N GLU A 13 6.37 2.54 -5.77
CA GLU A 13 6.46 3.71 -4.88
C GLU A 13 5.97 3.37 -3.48
N ASP A 14 6.64 3.92 -2.48
CA ASP A 14 6.21 3.90 -1.09
C ASP A 14 5.26 5.08 -0.83
N VAL A 15 4.04 4.79 -0.41
CA VAL A 15 3.01 5.78 -0.10
C VAL A 15 2.50 5.59 1.31
N ASP A 16 2.19 6.67 2.01
CA ASP A 16 1.59 6.61 3.35
C ASP A 16 0.13 7.08 3.32
N LEU A 17 -0.66 6.33 2.55
CA LEU A 17 -2.09 6.59 2.35
C LEU A 17 -2.90 5.37 2.74
N GLN A 18 -4.15 5.57 3.16
CA GLN A 18 -5.11 4.50 3.42
C GLN A 18 -6.43 4.81 2.71
N GLY A 19 -7.08 3.80 2.15
CA GLY A 19 -8.34 3.95 1.42
C GLY A 19 -8.22 3.65 -0.08
N ARG A 20 -9.14 4.20 -0.86
CA ARG A 20 -9.26 3.98 -2.31
C ARG A 20 -8.82 5.22 -3.08
N PHE A 21 -7.89 5.05 -4.00
CA PHE A 21 -7.35 6.15 -4.81
C PHE A 21 -7.35 5.81 -6.30
N LEU A 22 -7.55 6.84 -7.13
CA LEU A 22 -7.23 6.78 -8.55
C LEU A 22 -5.78 7.24 -8.71
N ALA A 23 -4.87 6.30 -8.93
CA ALA A 23 -3.46 6.57 -9.16
C ALA A 23 -3.17 6.77 -10.65
N THR A 24 -2.19 7.63 -10.95
CA THR A 24 -1.62 7.79 -12.27
C THR A 24 -0.12 7.54 -12.16
N CYS A 25 0.43 6.64 -12.97
CA CYS A 25 1.87 6.42 -13.02
C CYS A 25 2.55 7.58 -13.75
N ASP A 26 3.60 8.13 -13.16
CA ASP A 26 4.45 9.20 -13.71
C ASP A 26 5.39 8.73 -14.84
N ILE A 27 5.64 7.43 -14.99
CA ILE A 27 6.51 6.88 -16.03
C ILE A 27 5.73 6.53 -17.31
N CYS A 28 4.61 5.83 -17.17
CA CYS A 28 3.85 5.30 -18.31
C CYS A 28 2.45 5.88 -18.44
N GLU A 29 2.10 6.87 -17.60
CA GLU A 29 0.81 7.58 -17.58
C GLU A 29 -0.42 6.68 -17.33
N GLN A 30 -0.21 5.40 -17.03
CA GLN A 30 -1.28 4.46 -16.75
C GLN A 30 -2.09 4.91 -15.53
N LYS A 31 -3.42 4.97 -15.71
CA LYS A 31 -4.38 5.21 -14.63
C LYS A 31 -4.91 3.89 -14.10
N PHE A 32 -4.96 3.73 -12.78
CA PHE A 32 -5.46 2.53 -12.14
C PHE A 32 -5.99 2.82 -10.73
N ILE A 33 -6.90 1.96 -10.25
CA ILE A 33 -7.44 2.06 -8.89
C ILE A 33 -6.55 1.26 -7.95
N VAL A 34 -6.20 1.86 -6.82
CA VAL A 34 -5.49 1.20 -5.72
C VAL A 34 -6.33 1.23 -4.45
N TYR A 35 -6.37 0.09 -3.77
CA TYR A 35 -6.99 -0.09 -2.47
C TYR A 35 -5.88 -0.34 -1.45
N ILE A 36 -5.60 0.64 -0.61
CA ILE A 36 -4.59 0.53 0.44
C ILE A 36 -5.32 0.26 1.75
N VAL A 37 -5.35 -1.01 2.13
CA VAL A 37 -5.94 -1.46 3.39
C VAL A 37 -4.86 -1.36 4.46
N GLY A 38 -5.00 -0.41 5.38
CA GLY A 38 -4.12 -0.34 6.54
C GLY A 38 -4.36 -1.55 7.45
N GLN A 39 -3.31 -2.31 7.76
CA GLN A 39 -3.33 -3.12 8.97
C GLN A 39 -3.07 -2.16 10.13
N ARG A 40 -4.12 -1.76 10.85
CA ARG A 40 -3.92 -1.34 12.24
C ARG A 40 -3.40 -2.58 12.96
N VAL A 41 -2.08 -2.69 13.13
CA VAL A 41 -1.56 -3.49 14.25
C VAL A 41 -2.02 -2.70 15.48
N PRO A 42 -2.95 -3.22 16.31
CA PRO A 42 -3.23 -2.55 17.56
C PRO A 42 -1.91 -2.47 18.32
N GLU A 43 -1.53 -1.26 18.73
CA GLU A 43 -0.26 -0.89 19.40
C GLU A 43 0.00 -1.64 20.72
N ASN A 44 -0.83 -2.62 21.07
CA ASN A 44 -0.83 -3.30 22.36
C ASN A 44 -1.18 -4.79 22.25
N THR A 45 -0.75 -5.47 21.18
CA THR A 45 -0.83 -6.93 21.16
C THR A 45 0.42 -7.48 21.82
N ASP A 46 0.37 -7.72 23.13
CA ASP A 46 1.35 -8.54 23.82
C ASP A 46 1.44 -9.88 23.09
N VAL A 47 2.53 -10.09 22.35
CA VAL A 47 2.84 -11.37 21.74
C VAL A 47 3.23 -12.29 22.90
N ILE A 48 2.24 -12.99 23.47
CA ILE A 48 2.51 -14.06 24.43
C ILE A 48 3.09 -15.22 23.61
N ASP A 49 4.42 -15.25 23.49
CA ASP A 49 5.18 -16.41 23.05
C ASP A 49 4.95 -17.53 24.09
N LYS A 50 4.02 -18.43 23.79
CA LYS A 50 3.84 -19.66 24.57
C LYS A 50 4.92 -20.65 24.16
N ARG A 51 6.00 -20.67 24.93
CA ARG A 51 7.00 -21.75 24.91
C ARG A 51 6.62 -22.88 25.86
#